data_AF-A0A963A5X7-F1
#
_entry.id   AF-A0A963A5X7-F1
#
_cell.length_a   1.000
_cell.length_b   1.000
_cell.length_c   1.000
_cell.angle_alpha   90.00
_cell.angle_beta   90.00
_cell.angle_gamma   90.00
#
_symmetry.space_group_name_H-M   'P 1'
#
loop_
_entity.id
_entity.type
_entity.pdbx_description
1 polymer ?
#
loop_
_entity_poly.entity_id
_entity_poly.type
_entity_poly.pdbx_seq_one_letter_code
_entity_poly.pdbx_strand_id
1 'polypeptide(L)' 'MNTVKFNPRELCSRKLWQLVSTAPSEPVSTGELQEAIAELAARRHYLDQLQQIGALQGMRSGA' A
#
# COMPACT_ATOMS: atom_id res chain seq x y z
N MET A 1 19.26 5.49 -22.01
CA MET A 1 18.48 4.40 -21.38
C MET A 1 17.67 5.03 -20.25
N ASN A 2 16.35 5.18 -20.43
CA ASN A 2 15.47 5.70 -19.38
C ASN A 2 15.35 4.61 -18.31
N THR A 3 16.16 4.70 -17.26
CA THR A 3 15.97 3.93 -16.03
C THR A 3 14.69 4.42 -15.38
N VAL A 4 13.56 3.79 -15.69
CA VAL A 4 12.29 4.06 -15.02
C VAL A 4 12.54 3.78 -13.53
N LYS A 5 12.67 4.83 -12.72
CA LYS A 5 12.83 4.68 -11.28
C LYS A 5 11.57 4.02 -10.75
N PHE A 6 11.74 2.95 -10.00
CA PHE A 6 10.65 2.34 -9.26
C PHE A 6 10.01 3.38 -8.34
N ASN A 7 8.69 3.54 -8.44
CA ASN A 7 7.90 4.43 -7.60
C ASN A 7 6.68 3.66 -7.08
N PRO A 8 6.66 3.22 -5.82
CA PRO A 8 5.56 2.40 -5.28
C PRO A 8 4.23 3.15 -5.25
N ARG A 9 4.25 4.49 -5.22
CA ARG A 9 3.04 5.34 -5.23
C ARG A 9 2.27 5.26 -6.54
N GLU A 10 2.95 4.97 -7.64
CA GLU A 10 2.31 4.82 -8.97
C GLU A 10 1.68 3.43 -9.16
N LEU A 11 1.96 2.48 -8.26
CA LEU A 11 1.42 1.13 -8.32
C LEU A 11 0.15 1.00 -7.49
N CYS A 12 -0.84 0.28 -8.02
CA CYS A 12 -2.04 -0.06 -7.25
C CYS A 12 -1.72 -1.07 -6.13
N SER A 13 -2.55 -1.12 -5.09
CA SER A 13 -2.28 -1.97 -3.90
C SER A 13 -2.17 -3.44 -4.25
N ARG A 14 -2.94 -3.90 -5.26
CA ARG A 14 -2.84 -5.26 -5.78
C ARG A 14 -1.47 -5.54 -6.41
N LYS A 15 -0.95 -4.62 -7.22
CA LYS A 15 0.33 -4.78 -7.90
C LYS A 15 1.50 -4.73 -6.92
N LEU A 16 1.43 -3.84 -5.92
CA LEU A 16 2.37 -3.85 -4.80
C LEU A 16 2.34 -5.18 -4.04
N TRP A 17 1.14 -5.72 -3.77
CA TRP A 17 1.01 -7.01 -3.09
C TRP A 17 1.58 -8.15 -3.92
N GLN A 18 1.32 -8.18 -5.23
CA GLN A 18 1.92 -9.16 -6.13
C GLN A 18 3.45 -9.11 -6.01
N LEU A 19 4.04 -7.93 -6.19
CA LEU A 19 5.49 -7.71 -6.13
C LEU A 19 6.12 -8.18 -4.79
N VAL A 20 5.43 -7.94 -3.66
CA VAL A 20 5.88 -8.44 -2.35
C VAL A 20 5.72 -9.95 -2.20
N SER A 21 4.61 -10.51 -2.69
CA SER A 21 4.27 -11.93 -2.56
C SER A 21 4.97 -12.84 -3.57
N THR A 22 5.45 -12.28 -4.70
CA THR A 22 6.16 -12.98 -5.77
C THR A 22 7.63 -12.55 -5.87
N ALA A 23 8.16 -11.89 -4.83
CA ALA A 23 9.54 -11.44 -4.72
C ALA A 23 10.61 -12.47 -5.15
N PRO A 24 10.48 -13.80 -4.91
CA PRO A 24 11.49 -14.76 -5.41
C PRO A 24 11.50 -14.96 -6.93
N SER A 25 10.53 -14.42 -7.67
CA SER A 25 10.35 -14.64 -9.12
C SER A 25 10.57 -13.40 -9.99
N GLU A 26 10.64 -12.20 -9.40
CA GLU A 26 10.84 -10.95 -10.15
C GLU A 26 12.22 -10.34 -9.83
N PRO A 27 12.86 -9.63 -10.78
CA PRO A 27 14.14 -8.95 -10.59
C PRO A 27 13.96 -7.65 -9.80
N VAL A 28 13.40 -7.75 -8.59
CA VAL A 28 13.15 -6.62 -7.68
C VAL A 28 14.30 -6.57 -6.68
N SER A 29 14.92 -5.40 -6.54
CA SER A 29 15.94 -5.19 -5.52
C SER A 29 15.33 -5.17 -4.11
N THR A 30 16.12 -5.50 -3.09
CA THR A 30 15.68 -5.45 -1.69
C THR A 30 15.16 -4.06 -1.30
N GLY A 31 15.73 -2.98 -1.86
CA GLY A 31 15.26 -1.62 -1.64
C GLY A 31 13.86 -1.38 -2.19
N GLU A 32 13.61 -1.76 -3.45
CA GLU A 32 12.28 -1.65 -4.08
C GLU A 32 11.22 -2.48 -3.36
N LEU A 33 11.60 -3.67 -2.88
CA LEU A 33 10.73 -4.52 -2.06
C LEU A 33 10.35 -3.83 -0.74
N GLN A 34 11.32 -3.22 -0.07
CA GLN A 34 11.09 -2.50 1.19
C GLN A 34 10.21 -1.26 0.98
N GLU A 35 10.43 -0.53 -0.11
CA GLU A 35 9.59 0.60 -0.53
C GLU A 35 8.15 0.16 -0.83
N ALA A 36 7.95 -0.99 -1.49
CA ALA A 36 6.63 -1.55 -1.75
C ALA A 36 5.89 -1.94 -0.46
N ILE A 37 6.59 -2.56 0.50
CA ILE A 37 6.03 -2.93 1.80
C ILE A 37 5.63 -1.68 2.59
N ALA A 38 6.49 -0.65 2.60
CA ALA A 38 6.21 0.61 3.30
C ALA A 38 4.95 1.29 2.76
N GLU A 39 4.80 1.36 1.43
CA GLU A 39 3.62 1.95 0.79
C GLU A 39 2.34 1.14 1.10
N LEU A 40 2.39 -0.20 1.08
CA LEU A 40 1.26 -1.05 1.48
C LEU A 40 0.85 -0.83 2.94
N ALA A 41 1.82 -0.71 3.85
CA ALA A 41 1.56 -0.44 5.25
C ALA A 41 0.88 0.93 5.45
N ALA A 42 1.35 1.96 4.74
CA ALA A 42 0.75 3.29 4.77
C ALA A 42 -0.71 3.28 4.27
N ARG A 43 -0.99 2.57 3.17
CA ARG A 43 -2.36 2.44 2.65
C ARG A 43 -3.29 1.73 3.62
N ARG A 44 -2.81 0.66 4.27
CA ARG A 44 -3.58 -0.04 5.30
C ARG A 44 -3.86 0.87 6.50
N HIS A 45 -2.88 1.67 6.92
CA HIS A 45 -3.07 2.66 7.98
C HIS A 45 -4.15 3.69 7.62
N TYR A 46 -4.14 4.24 6.40
CA TYR A 46 -5.19 5.18 5.98
C TYR A 46 -6.57 4.55 5.91
N LEU A 47 -6.68 3.30 5.45
CA LEU A 47 -7.95 2.57 5.46
C LEU A 47 -8.47 2.37 6.88
N ASP A 48 -7.59 2.02 7.82
CA ASP A 48 -7.95 1.89 9.23
C ASP A 48 -8.43 3.23 9.82
N GLN A 49 -7.73 4.33 9.54
CA GLN A 49 -8.15 5.69 9.95
C GLN A 49 -9.52 6.06 9.35
N LEU A 50 -9.76 5.77 8.08
CA LEU A 50 -11.05 6.02 7.44
C LEU A 50 -12.17 5.18 8.06
N GLN A 51 -11.89 3.92 8.42
CA GLN A 51 -12.84 3.07 9.13
C GLN A 51 -13.15 3.62 10.53
N GLN A 52 -12.15 4.10 11.27
CA GLN A 52 -12.35 4.74 12.57
C GLN A 52 -13.24 6.00 12.45
N ILE A 53 -12.97 6.85 11.46
CA ILE A 53 -13.79 8.04 11.18
C ILE A 53 -15.22 7.64 10.80
N GLY A 54 -15.39 6.62 9.95
CA GLY A 54 -16.70 6.11 9.54
C GLY A 54 -17.49 5.51 10.70
N ALA A 55 -16.82 4.78 11.60
CA ALA A 55 -17.42 4.25 12.82
C ALA A 55 -17.91 5.38 13.76
N LEU A 56 -17.15 6.47 13.86
CA LEU A 56 -17.55 7.67 14.61
C LEU A 56 -18.76 8.38 13.99
N GLN A 57 -18.89 8.38 12.65
CA GLN A 57 -20.07 8.92 11.98
C GLN A 57 -21.30 8.03 12.15
N GLY A 58 -21.14 6.70 12.07
CA GLY A 58 -22.22 5.73 12.33
C GLY A 58 -22.77 5.83 13.75
N MET A 59 -21.93 6.10 14.75
CA MET A 59 -22.36 6.34 16.14
C MET A 59 -23.11 7.66 16.35
N ARG A 60 -22.88 8.69 15.52
CA ARG A 60 -23.54 10.01 15.66
C ARG A 60 -24.97 10.06 15.12
N SER A 61 -25.39 9.08 14.33
CA SER A 61 -26.75 9.00 13.77
C SER A 61 -27.74 8.22 14.66
N GLY A 62 -27.37 7.91 15.90
CA GLY A 62 -28.22 7.24 16.90
C GLY A 62 -28.42 8.07 18.16
N ALA A 63 -28.83 9.33 18.02
CA ALA A 63 -29.24 10.21 19.12
C ALA A 63 -30.66 10.73 18.90
#